data_AF-A0A7R9TLX2-F1
#
_entry.id   AF-A0A7R9TLX2-F1
#
_cell.length_a   1.000
_cell.length_b   1.000
_cell.length_c   1.000
_cell.angle_alpha   90.00
_cell.angle_beta   90.00
_cell.angle_gamma   90.00
#
_symmetry.space_group_name_H-M   'P 1'
#
loop_
_entity.id
_entity.type
_entity.pdbx_description
1 polymer ?
#
loop_
_entity_poly.entity_id
_entity_poly.type
_entity_poly.pdbx_seq_one_letter_code
_entity_poly.pdbx_strand_id
1 'polypeptide(L)'
;PALWDRQANVTPLVRLLEAFLRKAPAEIAGGGYLQGILGVFQKLVSSRAQDHQGFFVLNALVSSLALPAWIDQLPAVWGILFQRLQTSKTTKFVRCLVVFVSSLAVKHGPSVVADTMAKVQPGIFEMVLAGPIADAVGGITGEMETKVVAVASARFLSESSSLIANDAGWAKLLTNVVTLLEKPTDAGGDGGDAADADA
;
A
#
# COMPACT_ATOMS: atom_id res chain seq x y z
N PRO A 1 -2.22 10.49 -19.48
CA PRO A 1 -2.45 11.91 -19.88
C PRO A 1 -1.16 12.74 -19.85
N ALA A 2 -1.01 13.68 -20.81
CA ALA A 2 0.21 14.45 -21.06
C ALA A 2 0.72 15.27 -19.85
N LEU A 3 -0.20 15.70 -18.97
CA LEU A 3 0.13 16.43 -17.75
C LEU A 3 1.03 15.65 -16.78
N TRP A 4 0.96 14.32 -16.83
CA TRP A 4 1.71 13.39 -15.97
C TRP A 4 3.05 12.95 -16.59
N ASP A 5 3.42 13.46 -17.78
CA ASP A 5 4.72 13.16 -18.41
C ASP A 5 5.84 14.02 -17.82
N ARG A 6 5.51 15.23 -17.34
CA ARG A 6 6.47 16.12 -16.71
C ARG A 6 6.65 15.74 -15.25
N GLN A 7 7.85 15.31 -14.88
CA GLN A 7 8.18 14.89 -13.52
C GLN A 7 7.86 15.96 -12.46
N ALA A 8 8.13 17.23 -12.77
CA ALA A 8 7.83 18.37 -11.89
C ALA A 8 6.33 18.54 -11.58
N ASN A 9 5.45 18.01 -12.44
CA ASN A 9 4.01 18.08 -12.23
C ASN A 9 3.48 16.94 -11.35
N VAL A 10 4.22 15.84 -11.21
CA VAL A 10 3.70 14.62 -10.59
C VAL A 10 3.28 14.85 -9.14
N THR A 11 4.18 15.35 -8.29
CA THR A 11 3.89 15.55 -6.87
C THR A 11 2.73 16.53 -6.64
N PRO A 12 2.70 17.74 -7.26
CA PRO A 12 1.56 18.64 -7.11
C PRO A 12 0.23 18.05 -7.58
N LEU A 13 0.22 17.32 -8.70
CA LEU A 13 -0.99 16.70 -9.23
C LEU A 13 -1.50 15.56 -8.35
N VAL A 14 -0.61 14.75 -7.76
CA VAL A 14 -1.00 13.74 -6.76
C VAL A 14 -1.61 14.42 -5.55
N ARG A 15 -0.98 15.47 -4.99
CA ARG A 15 -1.55 16.21 -3.85
C ARG A 15 -2.92 16.80 -4.13
N LEU A 16 -3.12 17.34 -5.33
CA LEU A 16 -4.42 17.84 -5.79
C LEU A 16 -5.46 16.71 -5.86
N LEU A 17 -5.06 15.54 -6.39
CA LEU A 17 -5.95 14.39 -6.48
C LEU A 17 -6.35 13.85 -5.10
N GLU A 18 -5.40 13.78 -4.17
CA GLU A 18 -5.67 13.44 -2.76
C GLU A 18 -6.63 14.44 -2.10
N ALA A 19 -6.53 15.72 -2.44
CA ALA A 19 -7.44 16.75 -1.93
C ALA A 19 -8.87 16.58 -2.48
N PHE A 20 -9.02 16.30 -3.77
CA PHE A 20 -10.33 15.99 -4.37
C PHE A 20 -10.95 14.74 -3.78
N LEU A 21 -10.18 13.66 -3.61
CA LEU A 21 -10.63 12.42 -2.96
C LEU A 21 -11.18 12.68 -1.56
N ARG A 22 -10.48 13.48 -0.76
CA ARG A 22 -10.93 13.83 0.60
C ARG A 22 -12.15 14.74 0.62
N LYS A 23 -12.28 15.66 -0.34
CA LYS A 23 -13.33 16.69 -0.33
C LYS A 23 -14.64 16.23 -0.96
N ALA A 24 -14.58 15.42 -2.02
CA ALA A 24 -15.74 15.00 -2.80
C ALA A 24 -15.69 13.50 -3.17
N PRO A 25 -15.60 12.58 -2.18
CA PRO A 25 -15.48 11.14 -2.46
C PRO A 25 -16.70 10.56 -3.19
N ALA A 26 -17.91 11.07 -2.91
CA ALA A 26 -19.15 10.62 -3.56
C ALA A 26 -19.20 10.99 -5.06
N GLU A 27 -18.72 12.18 -5.42
CA GLU A 27 -18.65 12.60 -6.82
C GLU A 27 -17.63 11.76 -7.59
N ILE A 28 -16.52 11.38 -6.96
CA ILE A 28 -15.51 10.54 -7.59
C ILE A 28 -16.03 9.11 -7.81
N ALA A 29 -16.71 8.55 -6.81
CA ALA A 29 -17.31 7.23 -6.90
C ALA A 29 -18.46 7.16 -7.93
N GLY A 30 -19.36 8.15 -7.93
CA GLY A 30 -20.54 8.18 -8.80
C GLY A 30 -20.32 8.79 -10.18
N GLY A 31 -19.34 9.69 -10.33
CA GLY A 31 -19.11 10.47 -11.55
C GLY A 31 -18.22 9.79 -12.60
N GLY A 32 -17.84 8.52 -12.40
CA GLY A 32 -17.02 7.78 -13.36
C GLY A 32 -15.53 8.15 -13.37
N TYR A 33 -15.06 8.95 -12.40
CA TYR A 33 -13.67 9.41 -12.34
C TYR A 33 -12.69 8.34 -11.81
N LEU A 34 -13.20 7.33 -11.09
CA LEU A 34 -12.38 6.26 -10.49
C LEU A 34 -11.46 5.58 -11.50
N GLN A 35 -11.95 5.27 -12.71
CA GLN A 35 -11.12 4.64 -13.75
C GLN A 35 -9.96 5.54 -14.19
N GLY A 36 -10.20 6.85 -14.30
CA GLY A 36 -9.15 7.83 -14.60
C GLY A 36 -8.09 7.88 -13.50
N ILE A 37 -8.51 7.83 -12.24
CA ILE A 37 -7.61 7.79 -11.07
C ILE A 37 -6.76 6.52 -11.06
N LEU A 38 -7.38 5.37 -11.31
CA LEU A 38 -6.67 4.09 -11.39
C LEU A 38 -5.69 4.05 -12.56
N GLY A 39 -6.02 4.68 -13.69
CA GLY A 39 -5.08 4.86 -14.80
C GLY A 39 -3.87 5.74 -14.43
N VAL A 40 -4.07 6.76 -13.61
CA VAL A 40 -2.97 7.57 -13.04
C VAL A 40 -2.11 6.72 -12.11
N PHE A 41 -2.72 5.97 -11.19
CA PHE A 41 -2.01 5.01 -10.33
C PHE A 41 -1.15 4.05 -11.16
N GLN A 42 -1.73 3.39 -12.17
CA GLN A 42 -1.04 2.43 -13.02
C GLN A 42 0.19 3.07 -13.69
N LYS A 43 0.03 4.28 -14.23
CA LYS A 43 1.15 5.01 -14.84
C LYS A 43 2.27 5.31 -13.84
N LEU A 44 1.92 5.80 -12.65
CA LEU A 44 2.90 6.18 -11.62
C LEU A 44 3.63 4.95 -11.08
N VAL A 45 2.89 3.86 -10.80
CA VAL A 45 3.45 2.64 -10.26
C VAL A 45 4.30 1.90 -11.30
N SER A 46 4.13 2.09 -12.60
CA SER A 46 5.05 1.52 -13.60
C SER A 46 6.43 2.20 -13.62
N SER A 47 6.58 3.39 -13.03
CA SER A 47 7.85 4.12 -12.99
C SER A 47 8.58 3.89 -11.66
N ARG A 48 9.83 3.40 -11.70
CA ARG A 48 10.66 3.23 -10.50
C ARG A 48 10.88 4.56 -9.74
N ALA A 49 10.98 5.67 -10.46
CA ALA A 49 11.18 6.99 -9.85
C ALA A 49 9.91 7.52 -9.15
N GLN A 50 8.72 7.13 -9.61
CA GLN A 50 7.44 7.73 -9.19
C GLN A 50 6.49 6.76 -8.48
N ASP A 51 6.98 5.58 -8.14
CA ASP A 51 6.16 4.52 -7.58
C ASP A 51 5.40 4.86 -6.30
N HIS A 52 6.08 5.47 -5.35
CA HIS A 52 5.52 6.00 -4.12
C HIS A 52 4.35 6.95 -4.36
N GLN A 53 4.37 7.74 -5.44
CA GLN A 53 3.26 8.62 -5.81
C GLN A 53 2.02 7.81 -6.20
N GLY A 54 2.20 6.68 -6.88
CA GLY A 54 1.11 5.73 -7.14
C GLY A 54 0.49 5.19 -5.85
N PHE A 55 1.31 4.89 -4.84
CA PHE A 55 0.82 4.44 -3.54
C PHE A 55 0.13 5.53 -2.73
N PHE A 56 0.54 6.80 -2.84
CA PHE A 56 -0.20 7.91 -2.25
C PHE A 56 -1.63 7.98 -2.80
N VAL A 57 -1.80 7.83 -4.12
CA VAL A 57 -3.13 7.73 -4.74
C VAL A 57 -3.93 6.56 -4.18
N LEU A 58 -3.34 5.37 -4.09
CA LEU A 58 -4.02 4.19 -3.53
C LEU A 58 -4.42 4.38 -2.07
N ASN A 59 -3.54 4.90 -1.22
CA ASN A 59 -3.85 5.16 0.20
C ASN A 59 -4.91 6.26 0.36
N ALA A 60 -4.96 7.23 -0.55
CA ALA A 60 -6.03 8.22 -0.61
C ALA A 60 -7.38 7.59 -0.99
N LEU A 61 -7.40 6.63 -1.91
CA LEU A 61 -8.62 5.85 -2.23
C LEU A 61 -9.09 5.05 -1.02
N VAL A 62 -8.18 4.33 -0.36
CA VAL A 62 -8.48 3.59 0.87
C VAL A 62 -9.08 4.52 1.90
N SER A 63 -8.44 5.65 2.22
CA SER A 63 -8.91 6.56 3.26
C SER A 63 -10.21 7.29 2.91
N SER A 64 -10.46 7.59 1.64
CA SER A 64 -11.56 8.48 1.23
C SER A 64 -12.82 7.77 0.74
N LEU A 65 -12.69 6.60 0.10
CA LEU A 65 -13.84 5.91 -0.51
C LEU A 65 -14.42 4.84 0.43
N ALA A 66 -15.72 4.60 0.31
CA ALA A 66 -16.37 3.43 0.88
C ALA A 66 -16.00 2.19 0.05
N LEU A 67 -15.72 1.06 0.71
CA LEU A 67 -15.28 -0.16 0.03
C LEU A 67 -16.17 -0.59 -1.16
N PRO A 68 -17.52 -0.57 -1.06
CA PRO A 68 -18.38 -0.96 -2.19
C PRO A 68 -18.17 -0.13 -3.46
N ALA A 69 -17.67 1.10 -3.35
CA ALA A 69 -17.46 1.97 -4.50
C ALA A 69 -16.30 1.52 -5.41
N TRP A 70 -15.38 0.68 -4.90
CA TRP A 70 -14.16 0.34 -5.63
C TRP A 70 -13.61 -1.07 -5.37
N ILE A 71 -14.29 -1.90 -4.55
CA ILE A 71 -13.87 -3.28 -4.25
C ILE A 71 -13.66 -4.13 -5.51
N ASP A 72 -14.47 -3.92 -6.55
CA ASP A 72 -14.37 -4.66 -7.82
C ASP A 72 -13.12 -4.27 -8.63
N GLN A 73 -12.48 -3.15 -8.30
CA GLN A 73 -11.25 -2.70 -8.93
C GLN A 73 -10.00 -3.25 -8.23
N LEU A 74 -10.11 -3.71 -6.97
CA LEU A 74 -8.99 -4.23 -6.20
C LEU A 74 -8.25 -5.39 -6.89
N PRO A 75 -8.91 -6.39 -7.53
CA PRO A 75 -8.19 -7.44 -8.24
C PRO A 75 -7.29 -6.91 -9.36
N ALA A 76 -7.73 -5.89 -10.11
CA ALA A 76 -6.91 -5.26 -11.14
C ALA A 76 -5.71 -4.50 -10.53
N VAL A 77 -5.94 -3.78 -9.43
CA VAL A 77 -4.87 -3.11 -8.65
C VAL A 77 -3.84 -4.13 -8.17
N TRP A 78 -4.28 -5.25 -7.59
CA TRP A 78 -3.40 -6.34 -7.15
C TRP A 78 -2.60 -6.94 -8.30
N GLY A 79 -3.24 -7.22 -9.44
CA GLY A 79 -2.55 -7.74 -10.63
C GLY A 79 -1.38 -6.85 -11.05
N ILE A 80 -1.59 -5.53 -11.11
CA ILE A 80 -0.55 -4.55 -11.43
C ILE A 80 0.58 -4.57 -10.38
N LEU A 81 0.23 -4.55 -9.09
CA LEU A 81 1.20 -4.54 -8.00
C LEU A 81 2.03 -5.83 -7.94
N PHE A 82 1.42 -6.99 -8.16
CA PHE A 82 2.10 -8.29 -8.13
C PHE A 82 2.98 -8.49 -9.35
N GLN A 83 2.52 -8.10 -10.55
CA GLN A 83 3.36 -8.09 -11.74
C GLN A 83 4.62 -7.24 -11.49
N ARG A 84 4.46 -6.08 -10.87
CA ARG A 84 5.60 -5.24 -10.53
C ARG A 84 6.50 -5.85 -9.46
N LEU A 85 5.92 -6.46 -8.43
CA LEU A 85 6.66 -7.16 -7.37
C LEU A 85 7.55 -8.27 -7.95
N GLN A 86 7.11 -8.94 -9.01
CA GLN A 86 7.87 -10.00 -9.69
C GLN A 86 8.93 -9.44 -10.65
N THR A 87 8.60 -8.42 -11.44
CA THR A 87 9.44 -7.98 -12.57
C THR A 87 10.45 -6.89 -12.22
N SER A 88 10.14 -6.02 -11.26
CA SER A 88 10.90 -4.78 -11.06
C SER A 88 10.75 -4.19 -9.65
N LYS A 89 10.72 -5.04 -8.62
CA LYS A 89 10.64 -4.59 -7.22
C LYS A 89 11.85 -3.75 -6.81
N THR A 90 11.58 -2.76 -5.97
CA THR A 90 12.59 -1.95 -5.26
C THR A 90 12.26 -1.99 -3.77
N THR A 91 13.23 -1.71 -2.89
CA THR A 91 12.99 -1.65 -1.44
C THR A 91 11.87 -0.64 -1.10
N LYS A 92 11.90 0.51 -1.76
CA LYS A 92 10.88 1.56 -1.63
C LYS A 92 9.49 1.07 -2.05
N PHE A 93 9.38 0.40 -3.20
CA PHE A 93 8.13 -0.18 -3.68
C PHE A 93 7.54 -1.17 -2.66
N VAL A 94 8.36 -2.09 -2.14
CA VAL A 94 7.88 -3.10 -1.19
C VAL A 94 7.41 -2.46 0.11
N ARG A 95 8.13 -1.45 0.64
CA ARG A 95 7.68 -0.69 1.82
C ARG A 95 6.34 0.00 1.59
N CYS A 96 6.15 0.65 0.44
CA CYS A 96 4.87 1.27 0.10
C CYS A 96 3.74 0.22 -0.06
N LEU A 97 4.04 -0.96 -0.62
CA LEU A 97 3.11 -2.07 -0.72
C LEU A 97 2.67 -2.56 0.67
N VAL A 98 3.60 -2.71 1.62
CA VAL A 98 3.31 -3.08 3.01
C VAL A 98 2.35 -2.07 3.64
N VAL A 99 2.62 -0.77 3.48
CA VAL A 99 1.74 0.30 4.02
C VAL A 99 0.35 0.26 3.38
N PHE A 100 0.25 0.05 2.07
CA PHE A 100 -1.04 -0.05 1.38
C PHE A 100 -1.86 -1.25 1.83
N VAL A 101 -1.25 -2.44 1.88
CA VAL A 101 -1.90 -3.66 2.38
C VAL A 101 -2.35 -3.48 3.83
N SER A 102 -1.50 -2.87 4.65
CA SER A 102 -1.80 -2.57 6.05
C SER A 102 -2.96 -1.59 6.19
N SER A 103 -3.01 -0.55 5.35
CA SER A 103 -4.08 0.45 5.36
C SER A 103 -5.43 -0.17 4.96
N LEU A 104 -5.45 -1.04 3.95
CA LEU A 104 -6.64 -1.81 3.58
C LEU A 104 -7.10 -2.73 4.71
N ALA A 105 -6.17 -3.48 5.33
CA ALA A 105 -6.49 -4.38 6.42
C ALA A 105 -7.03 -3.64 7.65
N VAL A 106 -6.42 -2.52 8.03
CA VAL A 106 -6.89 -1.69 9.15
C VAL A 106 -8.28 -1.13 8.87
N LYS A 107 -8.54 -0.60 7.67
CA LYS A 107 -9.80 0.06 7.36
C LYS A 107 -10.94 -0.89 7.06
N HIS A 108 -10.67 -1.99 6.36
CA HIS A 108 -11.69 -2.88 5.79
C HIS A 108 -11.61 -4.33 6.27
N GLY A 109 -10.56 -4.69 7.00
CA GLY A 109 -10.37 -6.01 7.57
C GLY A 109 -9.42 -6.90 6.77
N PRO A 110 -8.71 -7.84 7.43
CA PRO A 110 -7.84 -8.82 6.78
C PRO A 110 -8.55 -9.70 5.74
N SER A 111 -9.82 -10.05 5.97
CA SER A 111 -10.62 -10.85 5.03
C SER A 111 -10.78 -10.16 3.69
N VAL A 112 -11.03 -8.84 3.66
CA VAL A 112 -11.15 -8.08 2.41
C VAL A 112 -9.84 -8.13 1.61
N VAL A 113 -8.69 -8.04 2.29
CA VAL A 113 -7.39 -8.17 1.64
C VAL A 113 -7.23 -9.59 1.06
N ALA A 114 -7.47 -10.62 1.87
CA ALA A 114 -7.34 -12.01 1.44
C ALA A 114 -8.28 -12.35 0.27
N ASP A 115 -9.57 -12.00 0.38
CA ASP A 115 -10.60 -12.30 -0.59
C ASP A 115 -10.33 -11.59 -1.93
N THR A 116 -9.92 -10.32 -1.90
CA THR A 116 -9.64 -9.57 -3.13
C THR A 116 -8.33 -9.99 -3.79
N MET A 117 -7.33 -10.41 -3.02
CA MET A 117 -6.11 -11.02 -3.56
C MET A 117 -6.38 -12.41 -4.16
N ALA A 118 -7.22 -13.22 -3.51
CA ALA A 118 -7.59 -14.55 -3.99
C ALA A 118 -8.33 -14.51 -5.34
N LYS A 119 -9.04 -13.41 -5.66
CA LYS A 119 -9.62 -13.17 -6.98
C LYS A 119 -8.58 -13.02 -8.10
N VAL A 120 -7.33 -12.67 -7.79
CA VAL A 120 -6.22 -12.65 -8.76
C VAL A 120 -5.66 -14.05 -8.94
N GLN A 121 -5.32 -14.69 -7.82
CA GLN A 121 -4.81 -16.05 -7.79
C GLN A 121 -5.09 -16.66 -6.40
N PRO A 122 -5.73 -17.84 -6.33
CA PRO A 122 -5.92 -18.53 -5.05
C PRO A 122 -4.59 -18.81 -4.34
N GLY A 123 -4.53 -18.57 -3.02
CA GLY A 123 -3.33 -18.79 -2.20
C GLY A 123 -2.27 -17.69 -2.27
N ILE A 124 -2.46 -16.65 -3.09
CA ILE A 124 -1.45 -15.58 -3.25
C ILE A 124 -1.32 -14.72 -1.98
N PHE A 125 -2.40 -14.57 -1.22
CA PHE A 125 -2.40 -13.80 0.02
C PHE A 125 -1.40 -14.38 1.03
N GLU A 126 -1.44 -15.68 1.25
CA GLU A 126 -0.54 -16.40 2.16
C GLU A 126 0.92 -16.26 1.73
N MET A 127 1.18 -16.44 0.43
CA MET A 127 2.52 -16.33 -0.15
C MET A 127 3.09 -14.91 -0.02
N VAL A 128 2.27 -13.89 -0.30
CA VAL A 128 2.70 -12.49 -0.26
C VAL A 128 2.84 -12.01 1.19
N LEU A 129 1.95 -12.40 2.08
CA LEU A 129 1.97 -12.02 3.49
C LEU A 129 3.17 -12.64 4.22
N ALA A 130 3.37 -13.95 4.12
CA ALA A 130 4.46 -14.66 4.80
C ALA A 130 5.84 -14.46 4.11
N GLY A 131 5.86 -14.06 2.85
CA GLY A 131 7.07 -13.73 2.11
C GLY A 131 7.37 -12.23 2.14
N PRO A 132 7.20 -11.53 1.01
CA PRO A 132 7.71 -10.17 0.80
C PRO A 132 7.14 -9.13 1.76
N ILE A 133 5.91 -9.27 2.25
CA ILE A 133 5.35 -8.35 3.25
C ILE A 133 6.06 -8.55 4.58
N ALA A 134 6.02 -9.76 5.14
CA ALA A 134 6.67 -10.06 6.42
C ALA A 134 8.16 -9.67 6.40
N ASP A 135 8.89 -9.96 5.31
CA ASP A 135 10.30 -9.60 5.15
C ASP A 135 10.56 -8.09 5.20
N ALA A 136 9.61 -7.28 4.73
CA ALA A 136 9.78 -5.84 4.63
C ALA A 136 9.25 -5.05 5.84
N VAL A 137 8.46 -5.66 6.74
CA VAL A 137 7.90 -5.01 7.93
C VAL A 137 8.99 -4.35 8.78
N GLY A 138 10.09 -5.03 9.02
CA GLY A 138 11.20 -4.48 9.81
C GLY A 138 11.85 -3.24 9.17
N GLY A 139 11.65 -3.01 7.87
CA GLY A 139 12.20 -1.85 7.14
C GLY A 139 11.27 -0.63 7.10
N ILE A 140 10.10 -0.69 7.72
CA ILE A 140 9.16 0.44 7.74
C ILE A 140 9.71 1.58 8.60
N THR A 141 9.48 2.80 8.13
CA THR A 141 9.93 4.05 8.74
C THR A 141 8.79 5.06 8.73
N GLY A 142 8.78 5.98 9.68
CA GLY A 142 7.71 6.98 9.84
C GLY A 142 6.72 6.58 10.92
N GLU A 143 6.28 7.56 11.71
CA GLU A 143 5.43 7.32 12.88
C GLU A 143 4.06 6.75 12.48
N MET A 144 3.42 7.34 11.47
CA MET A 144 2.09 6.92 11.03
C MET A 144 2.13 5.56 10.33
N GLU A 145 3.11 5.35 9.46
CA GLU A 145 3.33 4.09 8.75
C GLU A 145 3.60 2.96 9.75
N THR A 146 4.45 3.20 10.75
CA THR A 146 4.75 2.22 11.80
C THR A 146 3.50 1.85 12.58
N LYS A 147 2.67 2.83 12.97
CA LYS A 147 1.38 2.56 13.66
C LYS A 147 0.44 1.74 12.80
N VAL A 148 0.25 2.11 11.53
CA VAL A 148 -0.66 1.40 10.62
C VAL A 148 -0.21 -0.04 10.39
N VAL A 149 1.09 -0.25 10.16
CA VAL A 149 1.67 -1.60 9.97
C VAL A 149 1.57 -2.42 11.25
N ALA A 150 1.82 -1.84 12.43
CA ALA A 150 1.71 -2.54 13.70
C ALA A 150 0.27 -3.02 13.96
N VAL A 151 -0.72 -2.14 13.79
CA VAL A 151 -2.14 -2.49 13.95
C VAL A 151 -2.55 -3.52 12.90
N ALA A 152 -2.16 -3.37 11.64
CA ALA A 152 -2.48 -4.34 10.59
C ALA A 152 -1.88 -5.71 10.90
N SER A 153 -0.61 -5.77 11.29
CA SER A 153 0.06 -7.02 11.67
C SER A 153 -0.64 -7.70 12.84
N ALA A 154 -1.05 -6.96 13.88
CA ALA A 154 -1.83 -7.52 14.98
C ALA A 154 -3.16 -8.14 14.50
N ARG A 155 -3.86 -7.46 13.57
CA ARG A 155 -5.09 -7.99 12.95
C ARG A 155 -4.81 -9.22 12.09
N PHE A 156 -3.76 -9.23 11.28
CA PHE A 156 -3.38 -10.41 10.50
C PHE A 156 -3.05 -11.61 11.41
N LEU A 157 -2.27 -11.39 12.47
CA LEU A 157 -1.87 -12.44 13.41
C LEU A 157 -3.04 -13.02 14.23
N SER A 158 -4.16 -12.29 14.37
CA SER A 158 -5.29 -12.69 15.21
C SER A 158 -6.58 -13.03 14.45
N GLU A 159 -6.76 -12.49 13.23
CA GLU A 159 -8.01 -12.65 12.46
C GLU A 159 -7.81 -13.47 11.17
N SER A 160 -6.57 -13.65 10.68
CA SER A 160 -6.31 -14.38 9.44
C SER A 160 -6.10 -15.87 9.70
N SER A 161 -7.15 -16.69 9.47
CA SER A 161 -7.11 -18.13 9.72
C SER A 161 -5.99 -18.86 8.96
N SER A 162 -5.69 -18.45 7.73
CA SER A 162 -4.63 -19.06 6.93
C SER A 162 -3.22 -18.71 7.42
N LEU A 163 -3.04 -17.52 7.99
CA LEU A 163 -1.78 -17.15 8.64
C LEU A 163 -1.64 -17.84 10.00
N ILE A 164 -2.72 -17.92 10.79
CA ILE A 164 -2.74 -18.62 12.09
C ILE A 164 -2.40 -20.10 11.92
N ALA A 165 -2.85 -20.73 10.84
CA ALA A 165 -2.51 -22.12 10.52
C ALA A 165 -1.07 -22.32 9.98
N ASN A 166 -0.32 -21.24 9.74
CA ASN A 166 1.04 -21.25 9.21
C ASN A 166 2.02 -20.76 10.28
N ASP A 167 2.44 -21.64 11.18
CA ASP A 167 3.33 -21.32 12.32
C ASP A 167 4.58 -20.53 11.90
N ALA A 168 5.23 -20.93 10.80
CA ALA A 168 6.44 -20.27 10.32
C ALA A 168 6.16 -18.85 9.83
N GLY A 169 5.10 -18.66 9.03
CA GLY A 169 4.69 -17.34 8.55
C GLY A 169 4.22 -16.42 9.68
N TRP A 170 3.47 -16.99 10.64
CA TRP A 170 2.99 -16.29 11.81
C TRP A 170 4.14 -15.81 12.69
N ALA A 171 5.06 -16.70 13.06
CA ALA A 171 6.23 -16.38 13.88
C ALA A 171 7.12 -15.32 13.20
N LYS A 172 7.30 -15.43 11.88
CA LYS A 172 8.06 -14.46 11.09
C LYS A 172 7.43 -13.07 11.12
N LEU A 173 6.13 -12.96 10.86
CA LEU A 173 5.42 -11.67 10.91
C LEU A 173 5.46 -11.06 12.32
N LEU A 174 5.22 -11.87 13.36
CA LEU A 174 5.31 -11.44 14.75
C LEU A 174 6.70 -10.89 15.08
N THR A 175 7.75 -11.66 14.75
CA THR A 175 9.13 -11.26 15.05
C THR A 175 9.48 -9.94 14.39
N ASN A 176 9.11 -9.77 13.12
CA ASN A 176 9.43 -8.56 12.37
C ASN A 176 8.63 -7.34 12.84
N VAL A 177 7.37 -7.50 13.26
CA VAL A 177 6.60 -6.39 13.84
C VAL A 177 7.08 -6.01 15.24
N VAL A 178 7.46 -6.97 16.07
CA VAL A 178 8.07 -6.69 17.39
C VAL A 178 9.40 -5.94 17.19
N THR A 179 10.25 -6.42 16.30
CA THR A 179 11.52 -5.75 15.96
C THR A 179 11.28 -4.34 15.44
N LEU A 180 10.24 -4.11 14.63
CA LEU A 180 9.87 -2.76 14.17
C LEU A 180 9.48 -1.85 15.34
N LEU A 181 8.72 -2.35 16.31
CA LEU A 181 8.23 -1.58 17.46
C LEU A 181 9.30 -1.32 18.52
N GLU A 182 10.27 -2.20 18.67
CA GLU A 182 11.40 -2.06 19.60
C GLU A 182 12.47 -1.08 19.10
N LYS A 183 12.43 -0.70 17.82
CA LYS A 183 13.34 0.32 17.29
C LYS A 183 13.17 1.62 18.05
N PRO A 184 14.26 2.23 18.54
CA PRO A 184 14.20 3.58 19.10
C PRO A 184 13.51 4.50 18.10
N THR A 185 12.48 5.21 18.55
CA THR A 185 11.92 6.28 17.74
C THR A 185 13.01 7.34 17.64
N ASP A 186 13.57 7.55 16.44
CA ASP A 186 14.49 8.66 16.20
C ASP A 186 13.75 9.96 16.50
N ALA A 187 13.89 10.43 17.75
CA ALA A 187 13.31 11.67 18.21
C ALA A 187 14.10 12.81 17.56
N GLY A 188 13.50 13.46 16.55
CA GLY A 188 13.94 14.77 16.06
C GLY A 188 14.79 14.75 14.78
N GLY A 189 14.15 14.52 13.65
CA GLY A 189 14.60 15.03 12.36
C GLY A 189 13.55 16.01 11.83
N ASP A 190 13.72 17.29 12.16
CA ASP A 190 13.00 18.40 11.55
C ASP A 190 13.15 18.36 10.01
N GLY A 191 12.15 18.88 9.30
CA GLY A 191 12.02 18.77 7.86
C GLY A 191 13.29 19.16 7.10
N GLY A 192 13.84 18.22 6.34
CA GLY A 192 14.92 18.46 5.41
C GLY A 192 14.88 17.42 4.31
N ASP A 193 14.67 17.87 3.07
CA ASP A 193 14.78 17.10 1.84
C ASP A 193 15.92 16.08 1.89
N ALA A 194 15.56 14.80 1.92
CA ALA A 194 16.43 13.75 1.39
C ALA A 194 16.17 13.67 -0.12
N ALA A 195 16.54 14.74 -0.83
CA ALA A 195 16.97 14.63 -2.21
C ALA A 195 18.32 13.94 -2.18
N ASP A 196 18.34 12.68 -2.63
CA ASP A 196 19.48 11.93 -3.20
C ASP A 196 19.14 10.44 -3.10
N ALA A 197 19.69 9.55 -3.90
CA ALA A 197 20.36 9.58 -5.18
C ALA A 197 20.45 8.09 -5.48
N ASP A 198 19.82 7.63 -6.55
CA ASP A 198 20.28 6.42 -7.23
C ASP A 198 19.71 6.42 -8.65
N ALA A 199 20.66 6.36 -9.58
CA ALA A 199 20.48 6.32 -11.03
C ALA A 199 19.84 5.00 -11.49
#